data_AF-I4A5W1-F1
#
_entry.id   AF-I4A5W1-F1
#
_cell.length_a   1.000
_cell.length_b   1.000
_cell.length_c   1.000
_cell.angle_alpha   90.00
_cell.angle_beta   90.00
_cell.angle_gamma   90.00
#
_symmetry.space_group_name_H-M   'P 1'
#
loop_
_entity.id
_entity.type
_entity.pdbx_description
1 polymer ?
#
loop_
_entity_poly.entity_id
_entity_poly.type
_entity_poly.pdbx_seq_one_letter_code
_entity_poly.pdbx_strand_id
1 'polypeptide(L)'
;MLLILIFVLIFGVTGCVQEAGTSLDIPEAEKLNLAEEYTTQVVFIKKTNNTWLAVDERGNIHQVNVAEVDPSVQSGCTTRGKVTINPSGDFLLDIDSGYGMSYIQQIKASYEEAPKAYAELLLDNFLYSSNPDYAVSEYDLKTVQVKKAYRSGRIDAVIIFDVKPREGAYWWGESDHEGYARNRQVGFTLYGAEETWLSVEQIAQYFSPDYKPIEMPKTQYAPSEKQNVIYEDELWSYYGDKDFLPPRNNEPAYATIKEYLGSIHRVNRQSGETERLYQGDRNYTYNLLGKYDNKLYILSDTWEPASEGRPGYFGVLDLETKKYRKLIEGGVIRAAIDGEKGYLFANDKLMRIDLGTAAIERTYSLGFYPNYSYDVIRVNRIRDGKMYFGFWGFTMKHYVIDLESGDIEEL
;
A
#
# COMPACT_ATOMS: atom_id res chain seq x y z
N MET A 1 -7.80 -26.61 62.86
CA MET A 1 -7.28 -26.40 64.23
C MET A 1 -6.54 -25.07 64.27
N LEU A 2 -7.22 -24.03 64.80
CA LEU A 2 -6.67 -22.89 65.57
C LEU A 2 -5.50 -22.07 64.93
N LEU A 3 -5.53 -20.74 64.77
CA LEU A 3 -6.12 -19.69 65.58
C LEU A 3 -6.19 -18.37 64.78
N ILE A 4 -7.21 -17.59 65.09
CA ILE A 4 -7.50 -16.20 64.68
C ILE A 4 -6.44 -15.24 65.22
N LEU A 5 -6.11 -14.14 64.51
CA LEU A 5 -6.02 -12.83 65.17
C LEU A 5 -6.23 -11.67 64.19
N ILE A 6 -7.35 -10.98 64.40
CA ILE A 6 -7.71 -9.67 63.87
C ILE A 6 -7.00 -8.61 64.72
N PHE A 7 -6.41 -7.59 64.09
CA PHE A 7 -6.23 -6.30 64.73
C PHE A 7 -6.62 -5.18 63.76
N VAL A 8 -7.76 -4.57 64.08
CA VAL A 8 -8.19 -3.27 63.57
C VAL A 8 -7.55 -2.21 64.46
N LEU A 9 -6.95 -1.18 63.85
CA LEU A 9 -6.71 0.09 64.55
C LEU A 9 -6.92 1.24 63.56
N ILE A 10 -8.09 1.85 63.67
CA ILE A 10 -8.46 3.16 63.13
C ILE A 10 -8.31 4.15 64.29
N PHE A 11 -7.42 5.12 64.13
CA PHE A 11 -7.39 6.49 64.70
C PHE A 11 -6.34 7.19 63.82
N GLY A 12 -6.55 8.32 63.14
CA GLY A 12 -7.42 9.45 63.39
C GLY A 12 -6.55 10.71 63.43
N VAL A 13 -6.94 11.73 62.66
CA VAL A 13 -6.70 13.17 62.93
C VAL A 13 -5.41 13.82 62.39
N THR A 14 -5.60 14.51 61.25
CA THR A 14 -5.13 15.87 60.85
C THR A 14 -3.69 16.34 61.06
N GLY A 15 -3.13 16.94 59.99
CA GLY A 15 -2.04 17.91 59.99
C GLY A 15 -1.06 17.59 58.86
N CYS A 16 -0.64 18.47 57.94
CA CYS A 16 -0.85 19.89 57.74
C CYS A 16 -0.82 20.16 56.24
N VAL A 17 -1.63 21.14 55.80
CA VAL A 17 -1.43 21.89 54.57
C VAL A 17 -0.10 22.63 54.71
N GLN A 18 0.80 22.47 53.74
CA GLN A 18 1.93 23.36 53.56
C GLN A 18 1.80 24.00 52.19
N GLU A 19 1.18 25.18 52.18
CA GLU A 19 1.41 26.20 51.16
C GLU A 19 2.90 26.55 51.20
N ALA A 20 3.63 26.15 50.18
CA ALA A 20 4.90 26.77 49.83
C ALA A 20 4.66 27.54 48.53
N GLY A 21 4.32 28.82 48.69
CA GLY A 21 4.51 29.81 47.64
C GLY A 21 5.99 29.87 47.33
N THR A 22 6.36 29.37 46.15
CA THR A 22 7.62 29.69 45.51
C THR A 22 7.28 30.55 44.32
N SER A 23 7.30 31.87 44.54
CA SER A 23 7.51 32.84 43.48
C SER A 23 8.85 32.50 42.82
N LEU A 24 8.80 31.82 41.68
CA LEU A 24 9.93 31.80 40.78
C LEU A 24 9.98 33.17 40.12
N ASP A 25 10.91 33.99 40.59
CA ASP A 25 11.44 35.13 39.89
C ASP A 25 11.61 34.75 38.41
N ILE A 26 10.79 35.34 37.55
CA ILE A 26 10.99 35.34 36.11
C ILE A 26 12.23 36.21 35.89
N PRO A 27 13.34 35.68 35.37
CA PRO A 27 14.38 36.53 34.83
C PRO A 27 13.78 37.22 33.61
N GLU A 28 13.44 38.48 33.79
CA GLU A 28 13.13 39.40 32.72
C GLU A 28 14.38 39.52 31.83
N ALA A 29 14.17 39.39 30.51
CA ALA A 29 15.11 39.63 29.42
C ALA A 29 16.14 38.53 29.07
N GLU A 30 15.66 37.44 28.46
CA GLU A 30 16.27 36.91 27.23
C GLU A 30 15.34 37.20 26.03
N LYS A 31 15.14 38.48 25.72
CA LYS A 31 14.79 38.89 24.36
C LYS A 31 16.09 39.20 23.65
N LEU A 32 16.72 38.21 22.99
CA LEU A 32 17.77 38.48 22.01
C LEU A 32 17.93 37.32 21.01
N ASN A 33 17.48 37.61 19.79
CA ASN A 33 17.79 37.00 18.48
C ASN A 33 17.50 35.51 18.26
N LEU A 34 16.33 35.25 17.68
CA LEU A 34 16.08 34.04 16.89
C LEU A 34 15.56 34.41 15.48
N ALA A 35 16.24 35.37 14.84
CA ALA A 35 16.18 35.40 13.39
C ALA A 35 16.89 34.13 12.89
N GLU A 36 16.12 33.13 12.50
CA GLU A 36 16.62 31.85 12.02
C GLU A 36 16.17 31.64 10.58
N GLU A 37 17.08 31.16 9.74
CA GLU A 37 16.74 30.67 8.41
C GLU A 37 17.15 29.22 8.28
N TYR A 38 16.28 28.40 7.70
CA TYR A 38 16.60 27.02 7.39
C TYR A 38 15.83 26.53 6.16
N THR A 39 16.42 25.55 5.48
CA THR A 39 15.77 24.82 4.38
C THR A 39 15.17 23.54 4.93
N THR A 40 13.97 23.19 4.45
CA THR A 40 13.22 22.02 4.92
C THR A 40 12.32 21.50 3.81
N GLN A 41 11.91 20.24 3.93
CA GLN A 41 10.79 19.73 3.16
C GLN A 41 9.48 20.33 3.68
N VAL A 42 8.62 20.72 2.74
CA VAL A 42 7.28 21.26 3.00
C VAL A 42 6.27 20.34 2.38
N VAL A 43 5.22 20.02 3.13
CA VAL A 43 4.13 19.14 2.73
C VAL A 43 2.83 19.95 2.67
N PHE A 44 2.17 19.98 1.52
CA PHE A 44 0.85 20.62 1.37
C PHE A 44 -0.22 19.73 2.00
N ILE A 45 -1.03 20.25 2.90
CA ILE A 45 -2.01 19.44 3.65
C ILE A 45 -3.43 19.65 3.12
N LYS A 46 -3.87 20.90 3.02
CA LYS A 46 -5.24 21.25 2.70
C LYS A 46 -5.30 22.61 2.02
N LYS A 47 -6.17 22.73 1.01
CA LYS A 47 -6.51 23.99 0.37
C LYS A 47 -7.76 24.59 1.01
N THR A 48 -7.70 25.86 1.40
CA THR A 48 -8.83 26.65 1.89
C THR A 48 -8.93 27.94 1.08
N ASN A 49 -9.90 28.00 0.16
CA ASN A 49 -10.07 29.12 -0.78
C ASN A 49 -8.78 29.40 -1.60
N ASN A 50 -8.16 30.55 -1.34
CA ASN A 50 -6.95 31.03 -2.02
C ASN A 50 -5.67 30.74 -1.23
N THR A 51 -5.74 29.89 -0.21
CA THR A 51 -4.61 29.56 0.65
C THR A 51 -4.42 28.06 0.74
N TRP A 52 -3.16 27.64 0.72
CA TRP A 52 -2.74 26.31 1.12
C TRP A 52 -2.24 26.35 2.56
N LEU A 53 -2.65 25.35 3.35
CA LEU A 53 -2.00 25.02 4.60
C LEU A 53 -0.92 24.00 4.32
N ALA A 54 0.33 24.39 4.57
CA ALA A 54 1.50 23.55 4.36
C ALA A 54 2.26 23.37 5.67
N VAL A 55 2.95 22.25 5.84
CA VAL A 55 3.66 21.91 7.08
C VAL A 55 5.11 21.55 6.78
N ASP A 56 6.03 22.10 7.56
CA ASP A 56 7.45 21.75 7.48
C ASP A 56 7.86 20.57 8.38
N GLU A 57 9.09 20.09 8.23
CA GLU A 57 9.60 18.97 9.05
C GLU A 57 9.74 19.32 10.54
N ARG A 58 9.68 20.59 10.93
CA ARG A 58 9.66 21.03 12.33
C ARG A 58 8.23 21.18 12.87
N GLY A 59 7.22 20.85 12.06
CA GLY A 59 5.81 20.89 12.40
C GLY A 59 5.22 22.30 12.50
N ASN A 60 5.85 23.31 11.89
CA ASN A 60 5.21 24.62 11.74
C ASN A 60 4.19 24.58 10.61
N ILE A 61 3.04 25.20 10.83
CA ILE A 61 1.99 25.33 9.83
C ILE A 61 2.15 26.70 9.15
N HIS A 62 2.24 26.68 7.83
CA HIS A 62 2.42 27.84 6.96
C HIS A 62 1.17 28.06 6.11
N GLN A 63 0.85 29.33 5.88
CA GLN A 63 -0.15 29.75 4.91
C GLN A 63 0.54 30.18 3.63
N VAL A 64 0.20 29.55 2.51
CA VAL A 64 0.82 29.80 1.20
C VAL A 64 -0.26 30.26 0.24
N ASN A 65 -0.04 31.34 -0.50
CA ASN A 65 -1.03 31.79 -1.46
C ASN A 65 -1.08 30.81 -2.65
N VAL A 66 -2.27 30.46 -3.12
CA VAL A 66 -2.44 29.59 -4.29
C VAL A 66 -1.78 30.17 -5.54
N ALA A 67 -1.65 31.50 -5.65
CA ALA A 67 -0.96 32.16 -6.75
C ALA A 67 0.57 32.02 -6.73
N GLU A 68 1.15 31.60 -5.59
CA GLU A 68 2.61 31.44 -5.41
C GLU A 68 3.09 30.04 -5.77
N VAL A 69 2.16 29.10 -6.03
CA VAL A 69 2.48 27.70 -6.33
C VAL A 69 1.90 27.27 -7.68
N ASP A 70 2.42 26.18 -8.22
CA ASP A 70 1.90 25.62 -9.46
C ASP A 70 0.41 25.23 -9.31
N PRO A 71 -0.47 25.57 -10.28
CA PRO A 71 -1.90 25.21 -10.23
C PRO A 71 -2.20 23.72 -10.06
N SER A 72 -1.25 22.86 -10.40
CA SER A 72 -1.36 21.41 -10.28
C SER A 72 -1.00 20.86 -8.90
N VAL A 73 -0.55 21.70 -7.95
CA VAL A 73 -0.32 21.31 -6.56
C VAL A 73 -1.61 20.78 -5.92
N GLN A 74 -1.47 19.70 -5.17
CA GLN A 74 -2.53 18.96 -4.48
C GLN A 74 -2.11 18.71 -3.03
N SER A 75 -3.05 18.29 -2.17
CA SER A 75 -2.70 17.73 -0.86
C SER A 75 -1.66 16.63 -1.02
N GLY A 76 -0.74 16.52 -0.06
CA GLY A 76 0.39 15.59 -0.03
C GLY A 76 1.50 15.82 -1.06
N CYS A 77 1.40 16.84 -1.91
CA CYS A 77 2.56 17.32 -2.66
C CYS A 77 3.67 17.77 -1.70
N THR A 78 4.91 17.50 -2.07
CA THR A 78 6.08 17.88 -1.29
C THR A 78 7.01 18.76 -2.09
N THR A 79 7.52 19.82 -1.50
CA THR A 79 8.53 20.68 -2.10
C THR A 79 9.62 21.01 -1.08
N ARG A 80 10.69 21.67 -1.53
CA ARG A 80 11.65 22.31 -0.64
C ARG A 80 11.19 23.74 -0.38
N GLY A 81 11.42 24.21 0.84
CA GLY A 81 11.15 25.59 1.21
C GLY A 81 12.23 26.15 2.09
N LYS A 82 12.43 27.47 2.01
CA LYS A 82 13.24 28.24 2.93
C LYS A 82 12.31 28.93 3.93
N VAL A 83 12.44 28.57 5.20
CA VAL A 83 11.69 29.19 6.29
C VAL A 83 12.57 30.25 6.95
N THR A 84 12.05 31.46 7.06
CA THR A 84 12.64 32.56 7.84
C THR A 84 11.75 32.84 9.04
N ILE A 85 12.30 32.70 10.25
CA ILE A 85 11.64 33.08 11.50
C ILE A 85 12.06 34.50 11.82
N ASN A 86 11.11 35.43 11.82
CA ASN A 86 11.39 36.82 12.15
C ASN A 86 11.61 36.99 13.65
N PRO A 87 12.27 38.08 14.10
CA PRO A 87 12.40 38.40 15.53
C PRO A 87 11.06 38.55 16.28
N SER A 88 9.95 38.76 15.56
CA SER A 88 8.59 38.77 16.10
C SER A 88 8.05 37.37 16.42
N GLY A 89 8.69 36.32 15.91
CA GLY A 89 8.20 34.94 15.93
C GLY A 89 7.35 34.55 14.71
N ASP A 90 7.13 35.49 13.78
CA ASP A 90 6.38 35.22 12.55
C ASP A 90 7.22 34.38 11.57
N PHE A 91 6.57 33.43 10.91
CA PHE A 91 7.19 32.59 9.91
C PHE A 91 6.93 33.15 8.51
N LEU A 92 7.98 33.26 7.70
CA LEU A 92 7.90 33.47 6.27
C LEU A 92 8.40 32.18 5.59
N LEU A 93 7.64 31.71 4.61
CA LEU A 93 7.99 30.53 3.83
C LEU A 93 8.15 30.94 2.35
N ASP A 94 9.34 30.74 1.81
CA ASP A 94 9.63 30.84 0.38
C ASP A 94 9.73 29.42 -0.20
N ILE A 95 9.00 29.13 -1.27
CA ILE A 95 8.84 27.79 -1.83
C ILE A 95 9.65 27.65 -3.12
N ASP A 96 10.47 26.60 -3.19
CA ASP A 96 11.18 26.27 -4.41
C ASP A 96 10.19 25.87 -5.53
N SER A 97 10.52 26.27 -6.76
CA SER A 97 9.75 25.85 -7.94
C SER A 97 9.80 24.34 -8.14
N GLY A 98 8.64 23.73 -8.32
CA GLY A 98 8.48 22.29 -8.54
C GLY A 98 8.03 21.54 -7.29
N TYR A 99 7.45 20.35 -7.49
CA TYR A 99 6.95 19.52 -6.41
C TYR A 99 7.05 18.04 -6.78
N GLY A 100 7.18 17.19 -5.77
CA GLY A 100 6.99 15.75 -5.85
C GLY A 100 5.59 15.36 -5.40
N MET A 101 5.05 14.28 -5.95
CA MET A 101 3.82 13.66 -5.48
C MET A 101 4.11 12.27 -4.92
N SER A 102 3.51 11.99 -3.76
CA SER A 102 3.48 10.65 -3.15
C SER A 102 2.07 10.08 -3.22
N TYR A 103 1.93 8.79 -2.90
CA TYR A 103 0.63 8.22 -2.56
C TYR A 103 0.16 8.82 -1.24
N ILE A 104 -1.10 9.26 -1.17
CA ILE A 104 -1.59 10.09 -0.07
C ILE A 104 -2.79 9.42 0.58
N GLN A 105 -2.68 9.25 1.88
CA GLN A 105 -3.71 8.71 2.74
C GLN A 105 -4.10 9.79 3.74
N GLN A 106 -5.26 10.40 3.55
CA GLN A 106 -5.74 11.47 4.43
C GLN A 106 -6.74 10.94 5.44
N ILE A 107 -6.64 11.41 6.68
CA ILE A 107 -7.63 11.23 7.73
C ILE A 107 -8.14 12.57 8.25
N LYS A 108 -9.35 12.54 8.83
CA LYS A 108 -9.91 13.63 9.63
C LYS A 108 -9.94 13.18 11.09
N ALA A 109 -9.19 13.85 11.96
CA ALA A 109 -9.07 13.49 13.37
C ALA A 109 -8.50 14.65 14.19
N SER A 110 -8.81 14.68 15.49
CA SER A 110 -8.11 15.57 16.42
C SER A 110 -6.61 15.25 16.46
N TYR A 111 -5.81 16.15 17.03
CA TYR A 111 -4.37 15.94 17.18
C TYR A 111 -4.04 14.66 17.98
N GLU A 112 -4.79 14.42 19.05
CA GLU A 112 -4.63 13.28 19.94
C GLU A 112 -5.06 11.95 19.29
N GLU A 113 -6.08 12.00 18.43
CA GLU A 113 -6.65 10.82 17.76
C GLU A 113 -5.92 10.46 16.46
N ALA A 114 -5.26 11.43 15.82
CA ALA A 114 -4.64 11.27 14.51
C ALA A 114 -3.68 10.07 14.39
N PRO A 115 -2.78 9.79 15.36
CA PRO A 115 -1.88 8.65 15.25
C PRO A 115 -2.63 7.32 15.17
N LYS A 116 -3.68 7.15 15.97
CA LYS A 116 -4.47 5.92 15.99
C LYS A 116 -5.33 5.80 14.74
N ALA A 117 -6.03 6.86 14.35
CA ALA A 117 -6.86 6.86 13.14
C ALA A 117 -6.03 6.57 11.88
N TYR A 118 -4.81 7.09 11.80
CA TYR A 118 -3.93 6.81 10.66
C TYR A 118 -3.37 5.40 10.71
N ALA A 119 -2.99 4.91 11.89
CA ALA A 119 -2.56 3.52 12.07
C ALA A 119 -3.61 2.53 11.55
N GLU A 120 -4.87 2.75 11.88
CA GLU A 120 -6.00 1.94 11.39
C GLU A 120 -6.15 2.06 9.88
N LEU A 121 -6.09 3.28 9.31
CA LEU A 121 -6.14 3.48 7.86
C LEU A 121 -4.97 2.79 7.12
N LEU A 122 -3.76 2.84 7.68
CA LEU A 122 -2.58 2.21 7.11
C LEU A 122 -2.74 0.69 7.10
N LEU A 123 -3.16 0.10 8.22
CA LEU A 123 -3.40 -1.34 8.31
C LEU A 123 -4.55 -1.79 7.42
N ASP A 124 -5.59 -0.98 7.30
CA ASP A 124 -6.68 -1.18 6.37
C ASP A 124 -6.18 -1.27 4.93
N ASN A 125 -5.20 -0.45 4.53
CA ASN A 125 -4.60 -0.50 3.18
C ASN A 125 -3.75 -1.75 2.90
N PHE A 126 -3.58 -2.64 3.87
CA PHE A 126 -3.04 -3.98 3.63
C PHE A 126 -4.14 -5.03 3.44
N LEU A 127 -5.36 -4.78 3.93
CA LEU A 127 -6.47 -5.73 3.84
C LEU A 127 -6.86 -5.98 2.38
N TYR A 128 -6.55 -7.18 1.90
CA TYR A 128 -6.85 -7.63 0.54
C TYR A 128 -6.34 -6.67 -0.54
N SER A 129 -5.18 -6.06 -0.28
CA SER A 129 -4.52 -5.18 -1.25
C SER A 129 -4.25 -5.92 -2.56
N SER A 130 -4.31 -5.18 -3.68
CA SER A 130 -3.91 -5.72 -5.00
C SER A 130 -2.41 -5.96 -5.15
N ASN A 131 -1.60 -5.58 -4.15
CA ASN A 131 -0.20 -5.97 -4.11
C ASN A 131 -0.04 -7.27 -3.30
N PRO A 132 0.28 -8.40 -3.96
CA PRO A 132 0.35 -9.70 -3.31
C PRO A 132 1.48 -9.78 -2.28
N ASP A 133 2.53 -8.95 -2.41
CA ASP A 133 3.73 -9.05 -1.56
C ASP A 133 3.45 -8.72 -0.09
N TYR A 134 2.42 -7.91 0.17
CA TYR A 134 2.04 -7.47 1.51
C TYR A 134 0.53 -7.52 1.79
N ALA A 135 -0.29 -8.14 0.93
CA ALA A 135 -1.72 -8.29 1.21
C ALA A 135 -1.94 -9.16 2.47
N VAL A 136 -2.86 -8.73 3.34
CA VAL A 136 -3.26 -9.45 4.55
C VAL A 136 -4.76 -9.72 4.51
N SER A 137 -5.21 -10.80 5.16
CA SER A 137 -6.65 -11.04 5.34
C SER A 137 -7.19 -10.45 6.64
N GLU A 138 -6.32 -10.30 7.64
CA GLU A 138 -6.69 -9.88 8.98
C GLU A 138 -5.52 -9.12 9.60
N TYR A 139 -5.81 -8.22 10.53
CA TYR A 139 -4.82 -7.60 11.40
C TYR A 139 -5.39 -7.38 12.81
N ASP A 140 -4.50 -7.27 13.78
CA ASP A 140 -4.81 -6.86 15.16
C ASP A 140 -3.90 -5.70 15.57
N LEU A 141 -4.48 -4.50 15.73
CA LEU A 141 -3.75 -3.33 16.18
C LEU A 141 -3.58 -3.37 17.70
N LYS A 142 -2.34 -3.63 18.15
CA LYS A 142 -2.03 -3.73 19.58
C LYS A 142 -1.84 -2.36 20.21
N THR A 143 -0.99 -1.52 19.62
CA THR A 143 -0.70 -0.20 20.17
C THR A 143 -0.17 0.77 19.14
N VAL A 144 -0.33 2.07 19.43
CA VAL A 144 0.28 3.17 18.70
C VAL A 144 1.02 4.03 19.72
N GLN A 145 2.31 4.25 19.49
CA GLN A 145 3.17 5.02 20.37
C GLN A 145 3.66 6.26 19.65
N VAL A 146 3.28 7.44 20.14
CA VAL A 146 3.89 8.69 19.70
C VAL A 146 5.34 8.73 20.19
N LYS A 147 6.29 8.76 19.26
CA LYS A 147 7.72 8.87 19.56
C LYS A 147 8.14 10.31 19.73
N LYS A 148 7.63 11.18 18.87
CA LYS A 148 7.92 12.61 18.94
C LYS A 148 6.78 13.42 18.34
N ALA A 149 6.46 14.50 19.03
CA ALA A 149 5.51 15.52 18.59
C ALA A 149 6.30 16.79 18.25
N TYR A 150 6.02 17.36 17.08
CA TYR A 150 6.63 18.60 16.62
C TYR A 150 5.51 19.63 16.46
N ARG A 151 5.35 20.47 17.50
CA ARG A 151 4.29 21.47 17.57
C ARG A 151 2.93 20.84 17.21
N SER A 152 2.07 21.58 16.52
CA SER A 152 0.76 21.12 16.06
C SER A 152 0.79 20.48 14.68
N GLY A 153 1.90 20.57 13.93
CA GLY A 153 1.94 20.20 12.52
C GLY A 153 2.47 18.80 12.22
N ARG A 154 3.32 18.21 13.06
CA ARG A 154 3.95 16.91 12.75
C ARG A 154 3.97 15.96 13.95
N ILE A 155 3.71 14.68 13.68
CA ILE A 155 3.78 13.60 14.66
C ILE A 155 4.58 12.44 14.06
N ASP A 156 5.63 12.01 14.76
CA ASP A 156 6.33 10.75 14.47
C ASP A 156 5.81 9.68 15.44
N ALA A 157 5.29 8.58 14.91
CA ALA A 157 4.69 7.52 15.69
C ALA A 157 5.14 6.14 15.21
N VAL A 158 4.88 5.13 16.05
CA VAL A 158 5.17 3.73 15.73
C VAL A 158 3.96 2.90 16.07
N ILE A 159 3.52 2.07 15.12
CA ILE A 159 2.48 1.06 15.34
C ILE A 159 3.11 -0.27 15.74
N ILE A 160 2.43 -1.02 16.62
CA ILE A 160 2.71 -2.41 16.91
C ILE A 160 1.43 -3.21 16.67
N PHE A 161 1.52 -4.28 15.89
CA PHE A 161 0.36 -5.02 15.41
C PHE A 161 0.72 -6.45 15.03
N ASP A 162 -0.30 -7.29 14.89
CA ASP A 162 -0.20 -8.59 14.22
C ASP A 162 -0.92 -8.52 12.88
N VAL A 163 -0.47 -9.31 11.91
CA VAL A 163 -1.18 -9.50 10.64
C VAL A 163 -1.29 -10.97 10.31
N LYS A 164 -2.28 -11.33 9.52
CA LYS A 164 -2.42 -12.63 8.89
C LYS A 164 -2.15 -12.48 7.39
N PRO A 165 -0.90 -12.69 6.93
CA PRO A 165 -0.54 -12.52 5.53
C PRO A 165 -1.36 -13.46 4.64
N ARG A 166 -1.68 -13.00 3.43
CA ARG A 166 -2.17 -13.90 2.38
C ARG A 166 -1.04 -14.81 1.91
N GLU A 167 -1.39 -15.98 1.37
CA GLU A 167 -0.41 -16.87 0.74
C GLU A 167 0.37 -16.10 -0.34
N GLY A 168 1.70 -16.07 -0.23
CA GLY A 168 2.58 -15.28 -1.11
C GLY A 168 3.00 -13.89 -0.59
N ALA A 169 2.39 -13.39 0.49
CA ALA A 169 2.71 -12.08 1.06
C ALA A 169 3.93 -12.11 1.99
N TYR A 170 5.10 -12.38 1.42
CA TYR A 170 6.35 -12.65 2.17
C TYR A 170 6.96 -11.42 2.85
N TRP A 171 6.52 -10.20 2.53
CA TRP A 171 7.07 -9.00 3.17
C TRP A 171 6.76 -8.92 4.67
N TRP A 172 5.84 -9.74 5.15
CA TRP A 172 5.54 -9.86 6.57
C TRP A 172 6.43 -10.87 7.29
N GLY A 173 7.34 -11.56 6.61
CA GLY A 173 8.17 -12.62 7.19
C GLY A 173 7.40 -13.88 7.57
N GLU A 174 8.01 -14.74 8.39
CA GLU A 174 7.40 -16.00 8.82
C GLU A 174 6.14 -15.77 9.68
N SER A 175 5.15 -16.63 9.46
CA SER A 175 3.90 -16.69 10.22
C SER A 175 3.94 -17.84 11.23
N ASP A 176 3.24 -17.69 12.35
CA ASP A 176 3.06 -18.74 13.34
C ASP A 176 2.05 -19.82 12.88
N HIS A 177 1.80 -20.80 13.74
CA HIS A 177 0.86 -21.90 13.49
C HIS A 177 -0.61 -21.47 13.28
N GLU A 178 -0.98 -20.25 13.70
CA GLU A 178 -2.31 -19.66 13.46
C GLU A 178 -2.34 -18.84 12.15
N GLY A 179 -1.20 -18.73 11.47
CA GLY A 179 -1.01 -17.97 10.24
C GLY A 179 -0.71 -16.49 10.49
N TYR A 180 -0.40 -16.07 11.72
CA TYR A 180 -0.09 -14.68 12.02
C TYR A 180 1.41 -14.40 12.01
N ALA A 181 1.78 -13.30 11.37
CA ALA A 181 3.06 -12.65 11.56
C ALA A 181 2.95 -11.69 12.76
N ARG A 182 3.56 -12.06 13.89
CA ARG A 182 3.36 -11.41 15.19
C ARG A 182 4.29 -10.23 15.46
N ASN A 183 3.79 -9.29 16.26
CA ASN A 183 4.52 -8.16 16.84
C ASN A 183 5.30 -7.36 15.80
N ARG A 184 4.67 -7.13 14.65
CA ARG A 184 5.23 -6.27 13.60
C ARG A 184 5.21 -4.83 14.09
N GLN A 185 6.26 -4.10 13.71
CA GLN A 185 6.48 -2.74 14.14
C GLN A 185 6.81 -1.89 12.92
N VAL A 186 6.06 -0.81 12.73
CA VAL A 186 6.22 0.12 11.61
C VAL A 186 6.23 1.54 12.15
N GLY A 187 7.27 2.31 11.81
CA GLY A 187 7.31 3.74 12.05
C GLY A 187 6.60 4.49 10.95
N PHE A 188 5.92 5.59 11.30
CA PHE A 188 5.30 6.47 10.32
C PHE A 188 5.32 7.93 10.77
N THR A 189 5.31 8.82 9.79
CA THR A 189 5.28 10.27 9.99
C THR A 189 3.96 10.86 9.50
N LEU A 190 3.31 11.66 10.35
CA LEU A 190 2.12 12.42 10.02
C LEU A 190 2.42 13.91 9.94
N TYR A 191 1.86 14.55 8.92
CA TYR A 191 1.76 16.00 8.79
C TYR A 191 0.30 16.41 8.83
N GLY A 192 -0.04 17.47 9.54
CA GLY A 192 -1.42 17.89 9.66
C GLY A 192 -1.67 19.35 10.00
N ALA A 193 -2.85 19.81 9.59
CA ALA A 193 -3.37 21.15 9.82
C ALA A 193 -4.89 21.10 9.79
N GLU A 194 -5.55 21.84 10.70
CA GLU A 194 -7.02 21.87 10.82
C GLU A 194 -7.67 20.48 10.78
N GLU A 195 -7.26 19.62 11.72
CA GLU A 195 -7.77 18.25 11.90
C GLU A 195 -7.60 17.34 10.67
N THR A 196 -6.80 17.76 9.70
CA THR A 196 -6.51 17.01 8.49
C THR A 196 -5.10 16.50 8.60
N TRP A 197 -4.92 15.19 8.52
CA TRP A 197 -3.61 14.56 8.64
C TRP A 197 -3.35 13.64 7.45
N LEU A 198 -2.09 13.60 7.01
CA LEU A 198 -1.65 12.69 5.96
C LEU A 198 -0.19 12.26 6.20
N SER A 199 0.20 11.17 5.56
CA SER A 199 1.59 10.79 5.36
C SER A 199 1.95 10.87 3.88
N VAL A 200 3.22 11.13 3.60
CA VAL A 200 3.83 11.13 2.27
C VAL A 200 4.82 9.98 2.08
N GLU A 201 4.90 9.07 3.06
CA GLU A 201 5.80 7.93 3.06
C GLU A 201 5.33 6.87 2.06
N GLN A 202 6.30 6.26 1.37
CA GLN A 202 6.01 5.17 0.44
C GLN A 202 5.81 3.87 1.20
N ILE A 203 4.85 3.05 0.77
CA ILE A 203 4.49 1.81 1.47
C ILE A 203 5.67 0.86 1.67
N ALA A 204 6.64 0.83 0.74
CA ALA A 204 7.85 0.01 0.84
C ALA A 204 8.76 0.41 2.02
N GLN A 205 8.74 1.68 2.44
CA GLN A 205 9.52 2.18 3.58
C GLN A 205 9.11 1.52 4.90
N TYR A 206 7.86 1.07 5.00
CA TYR A 206 7.34 0.40 6.19
C TYR A 206 7.91 -1.01 6.37
N PHE A 207 8.36 -1.66 5.30
CA PHE A 207 8.92 -3.01 5.34
C PHE A 207 10.44 -3.01 5.37
N SER A 208 11.06 -1.97 4.80
CA SER A 208 12.50 -1.84 4.75
C SER A 208 12.92 -0.37 4.78
N PRO A 209 13.54 0.10 5.87
CA PRO A 209 14.04 1.47 5.98
C PRO A 209 15.06 1.81 4.88
N ASP A 210 15.80 0.79 4.42
CA ASP A 210 16.79 0.90 3.34
C ASP A 210 16.18 0.61 1.94
N TYR A 211 14.87 0.39 1.84
CA TYR A 211 14.18 -0.13 0.65
C TYR A 211 14.72 -1.46 0.12
N LYS A 212 15.44 -2.22 0.96
CA LYS A 212 15.89 -3.58 0.62
C LYS A 212 14.71 -4.55 0.79
N PRO A 213 14.22 -5.19 -0.28
CA PRO A 213 13.15 -6.16 -0.17
C PRO A 213 13.56 -7.25 0.83
N ILE A 214 12.62 -7.71 1.66
CA ILE A 214 12.80 -8.98 2.36
C ILE A 214 13.02 -10.04 1.28
N GLU A 215 14.12 -10.80 1.37
CA GLU A 215 14.42 -11.82 0.38
C GLU A 215 13.24 -12.78 0.31
N MET A 216 12.59 -12.85 -0.85
CA MET A 216 11.59 -13.88 -1.11
C MET A 216 12.25 -15.25 -0.91
N PRO A 217 11.50 -16.26 -0.42
CA PRO A 217 11.98 -17.62 -0.41
C PRO A 217 12.58 -17.96 -1.78
N LYS A 218 13.85 -18.35 -1.80
CA LYS A 218 14.51 -18.69 -3.06
C LYS A 218 13.79 -19.87 -3.65
N THR A 219 13.48 -19.77 -4.94
CA THR A 219 12.90 -20.87 -5.67
C THR A 219 13.88 -22.05 -5.60
N GLN A 220 13.40 -23.23 -5.22
CA GLN A 220 14.28 -24.41 -5.20
C GLN A 220 14.60 -24.85 -6.63
N TYR A 221 13.70 -24.54 -7.57
CA TYR A 221 13.95 -24.59 -8.99
C TYR A 221 14.71 -23.33 -9.42
N ALA A 222 15.85 -23.49 -10.11
CA ALA A 222 16.53 -22.37 -10.76
C ALA A 222 15.97 -22.21 -12.18
N PRO A 223 15.06 -21.24 -12.45
CA PRO A 223 14.51 -21.05 -13.79
C PRO A 223 15.61 -20.64 -14.76
N SER A 224 15.52 -21.13 -16.00
CA SER A 224 16.35 -20.60 -17.10
C SER A 224 15.90 -19.19 -17.50
N GLU A 225 16.68 -18.50 -18.33
CA GLU A 225 16.31 -17.18 -18.88
C GLU A 225 14.97 -17.16 -19.65
N LYS A 226 14.47 -18.34 -20.05
CA LYS A 226 13.21 -18.49 -20.77
C LYS A 226 12.02 -18.68 -19.84
N GLN A 227 12.27 -18.90 -18.56
CA GLN A 227 11.25 -19.34 -17.62
C GLN A 227 10.99 -18.30 -16.55
N ASN A 228 9.75 -18.23 -16.12
CA ASN A 228 9.36 -17.48 -14.94
C ASN A 228 8.55 -18.40 -14.02
N VAL A 229 8.93 -18.44 -12.74
CA VAL A 229 8.22 -19.25 -11.76
C VAL A 229 6.87 -18.59 -11.45
N ILE A 230 5.80 -19.37 -11.51
CA ILE A 230 4.43 -18.94 -11.21
C ILE A 230 4.11 -19.30 -9.75
N TYR A 231 4.36 -20.55 -9.35
CA TYR A 231 4.03 -21.08 -8.03
C TYR A 231 4.92 -22.28 -7.72
N GLU A 232 5.22 -22.53 -6.44
CA GLU A 232 5.89 -23.74 -6.00
C GLU A 232 5.21 -24.28 -4.74
N ASP A 233 5.06 -25.60 -4.68
CA ASP A 233 4.73 -26.36 -3.47
C ASP A 233 5.88 -27.30 -3.11
N GLU A 234 5.68 -28.20 -2.14
CA GLU A 234 6.70 -29.14 -1.71
C GLU A 234 7.18 -30.09 -2.82
N LEU A 235 6.30 -30.48 -3.75
CA LEU A 235 6.53 -31.51 -4.75
C LEU A 235 6.72 -30.95 -6.17
N TRP A 236 6.10 -29.82 -6.51
CA TRP A 236 6.04 -29.29 -7.86
C TRP A 236 6.41 -27.80 -7.94
N SER A 237 7.13 -27.44 -8.99
CA SER A 237 7.33 -26.04 -9.40
C SER A 237 6.56 -25.80 -10.70
N TYR A 238 5.66 -24.82 -10.69
CA TYR A 238 4.86 -24.39 -11.84
C TYR A 238 5.50 -23.14 -12.45
N TYR A 239 5.67 -23.14 -13.76
CA TYR A 239 6.39 -22.06 -14.44
C TYR A 239 5.81 -21.76 -15.82
N GLY A 240 5.95 -20.50 -16.24
CA GLY A 240 5.79 -20.09 -17.62
C GLY A 240 7.06 -20.40 -18.39
N ASP A 241 6.94 -20.95 -19.60
CA ASP A 241 8.07 -21.19 -20.51
C ASP A 241 7.91 -20.40 -21.82
N LYS A 242 9.04 -20.08 -22.44
CA LYS A 242 9.13 -19.25 -23.65
C LYS A 242 9.86 -20.01 -24.75
N ASP A 243 9.08 -20.60 -25.65
CA ASP A 243 9.60 -21.20 -26.87
C ASP A 243 9.85 -20.10 -27.92
N PHE A 244 11.08 -19.58 -27.98
CA PHE A 244 11.43 -18.51 -28.93
C PHE A 244 11.16 -18.91 -30.38
N LEU A 245 10.51 -17.99 -31.10
CA LEU A 245 10.07 -18.18 -32.47
C LEU A 245 10.98 -17.41 -33.43
N PRO A 246 11.09 -17.85 -34.70
CA PRO A 246 11.72 -17.03 -35.73
C PRO A 246 10.93 -15.71 -35.93
N PRO A 247 11.59 -14.64 -36.38
CA PRO A 247 10.94 -13.36 -36.67
C PRO A 247 9.78 -13.51 -37.67
N ARG A 248 8.68 -12.77 -37.46
CA ARG A 248 7.53 -12.76 -38.39
C ARG A 248 7.86 -12.21 -39.76
N ASN A 249 8.74 -11.22 -39.82
CA ASN A 249 9.17 -10.62 -41.07
C ASN A 249 10.70 -10.45 -41.08
N ASN A 250 11.24 -10.28 -42.29
CA ASN A 250 12.66 -10.04 -42.51
C ASN A 250 13.00 -8.55 -42.57
N GLU A 251 12.07 -7.66 -42.21
CA GLU A 251 12.35 -6.23 -42.14
C GLU A 251 13.34 -5.98 -40.98
N PRO A 252 14.39 -5.19 -41.20
CA PRO A 252 15.42 -4.95 -40.20
C PRO A 252 14.88 -4.47 -38.85
N ALA A 253 13.77 -3.73 -38.85
CA ALA A 253 13.13 -3.21 -37.64
C ALA A 253 12.54 -4.30 -36.72
N TYR A 254 12.18 -5.46 -37.27
CA TYR A 254 11.56 -6.57 -36.53
C TYR A 254 12.48 -7.78 -36.39
N ALA A 255 13.56 -7.86 -37.17
CA ALA A 255 14.48 -9.00 -37.20
C ALA A 255 15.18 -9.28 -35.85
N THR A 256 15.28 -8.29 -34.96
CA THR A 256 15.91 -8.41 -33.63
C THR A 256 14.92 -8.71 -32.50
N ILE A 257 13.62 -8.65 -32.78
CA ILE A 257 12.56 -8.83 -31.77
C ILE A 257 12.40 -10.33 -31.49
N LYS A 258 12.67 -10.74 -30.25
CA LYS A 258 12.53 -12.14 -29.79
C LYS A 258 11.10 -12.45 -29.38
N GLU A 259 10.27 -12.76 -30.37
CA GLU A 259 8.95 -13.33 -30.12
C GLU A 259 9.05 -14.76 -29.57
N TYR A 260 8.02 -15.22 -28.86
CA TYR A 260 7.98 -16.57 -28.28
C TYR A 260 6.57 -17.11 -28.23
N LEU A 261 6.43 -18.43 -28.13
CA LEU A 261 5.17 -19.07 -27.77
C LEU A 261 5.17 -19.31 -26.25
N GLY A 262 4.18 -18.77 -25.55
CA GLY A 262 4.08 -18.91 -24.10
C GLY A 262 3.32 -20.17 -23.69
N SER A 263 3.90 -20.98 -22.81
CA SER A 263 3.24 -22.17 -22.25
C SER A 263 3.31 -22.19 -20.72
N ILE A 264 2.47 -23.01 -20.08
CA ILE A 264 2.54 -23.29 -18.65
C ILE A 264 2.95 -24.74 -18.47
N HIS A 265 3.95 -24.95 -17.63
CA HIS A 265 4.53 -26.25 -17.31
C HIS A 265 4.57 -26.46 -15.80
N ARG A 266 4.80 -27.71 -15.40
CA ARG A 266 5.27 -28.04 -14.06
C ARG A 266 6.42 -29.02 -14.12
N VAL A 267 7.29 -28.95 -13.11
CA VAL A 267 8.39 -29.88 -12.89
C VAL A 267 8.32 -30.47 -11.49
N ASN A 268 8.49 -31.79 -11.37
CA ASN A 268 8.60 -32.45 -10.09
C ASN A 268 9.96 -32.11 -9.48
N ARG A 269 9.95 -31.59 -8.26
CA ARG A 269 11.14 -31.06 -7.58
C ARG A 269 12.12 -32.16 -7.15
N GLN A 270 11.65 -33.40 -7.04
CA GLN A 270 12.47 -34.55 -6.65
C GLN A 270 12.94 -35.37 -7.85
N SER A 271 12.04 -35.68 -8.79
CA SER A 271 12.35 -36.54 -9.94
C SER A 271 12.84 -35.77 -11.17
N GLY A 272 12.57 -34.46 -11.26
CA GLY A 272 12.81 -33.65 -12.45
C GLY A 272 11.83 -33.93 -13.60
N GLU A 273 10.80 -34.76 -13.38
CA GLU A 273 9.77 -35.03 -14.39
C GLU A 273 9.02 -33.75 -14.76
N THR A 274 8.87 -33.48 -16.06
CA THR A 274 8.23 -32.26 -16.57
C THR A 274 6.95 -32.59 -17.33
N GLU A 275 5.94 -31.73 -17.19
CA GLU A 275 4.65 -31.87 -17.87
C GLU A 275 4.19 -30.50 -18.38
N ARG A 276 3.78 -30.41 -19.65
CA ARG A 276 3.13 -29.20 -20.19
C ARG A 276 1.65 -29.24 -19.84
N LEU A 277 1.19 -28.23 -19.13
CA LEU A 277 -0.20 -28.11 -18.66
C LEU A 277 -1.06 -27.30 -19.63
N TYR A 278 -0.45 -26.34 -20.31
CA TYR A 278 -1.15 -25.46 -21.22
C TYR A 278 -0.23 -24.94 -22.32
N GLN A 279 -0.77 -24.84 -23.52
CA GLN A 279 -0.14 -24.18 -24.66
C GLN A 279 -0.91 -22.90 -24.92
N GLY A 280 -0.29 -21.75 -24.66
CA GLY A 280 -0.88 -20.46 -24.97
C GLY A 280 -0.42 -19.91 -26.30
N ASP A 281 -0.71 -18.63 -26.46
CA ASP A 281 -0.53 -17.89 -27.69
C ASP A 281 0.85 -17.21 -27.73
N ARG A 282 1.14 -16.59 -28.87
CA ARG A 282 2.41 -15.91 -29.08
C ARG A 282 2.53 -14.69 -28.16
N ASN A 283 3.70 -14.51 -27.57
CA ASN A 283 4.12 -13.39 -26.72
C ASN A 283 3.38 -13.29 -25.39
N TYR A 284 2.80 -14.40 -24.89
CA TYR A 284 2.14 -14.44 -23.59
C TYR A 284 3.07 -14.89 -22.47
N THR A 285 3.07 -14.17 -21.35
CA THR A 285 3.68 -14.57 -20.08
C THR A 285 2.63 -14.73 -19.00
N TYR A 286 2.94 -15.49 -17.95
CA TYR A 286 1.98 -15.91 -16.93
C TYR A 286 2.48 -15.56 -15.55
N ASN A 287 1.65 -14.89 -14.75
CA ASN A 287 1.98 -14.50 -13.39
C ASN A 287 0.87 -14.97 -12.45
N LEU A 288 1.26 -15.43 -11.26
CA LEU A 288 0.29 -15.81 -10.24
C LEU A 288 -0.41 -14.56 -9.72
N LEU A 289 -1.74 -14.56 -9.77
CA LEU A 289 -2.54 -13.62 -9.00
C LEU A 289 -2.64 -14.10 -7.54
N GLY A 290 -2.98 -15.37 -7.37
CA GLY A 290 -3.09 -16.00 -6.08
C GLY A 290 -3.54 -17.45 -6.20
N LYS A 291 -3.38 -18.17 -5.10
CA LYS A 291 -3.90 -19.53 -4.93
C LYS A 291 -5.14 -19.47 -4.04
N TYR A 292 -6.14 -20.26 -4.41
CA TYR A 292 -7.29 -20.53 -3.58
C TYR A 292 -7.67 -21.99 -3.77
N ASP A 293 -7.73 -22.75 -2.67
CA ASP A 293 -7.89 -24.21 -2.73
C ASP A 293 -6.82 -24.85 -3.65
N ASN A 294 -7.14 -25.96 -4.34
CA ASN A 294 -6.32 -26.58 -5.36
C ASN A 294 -6.35 -25.85 -6.72
N LYS A 295 -6.48 -24.52 -6.72
CA LYS A 295 -6.54 -23.71 -7.97
C LYS A 295 -5.57 -22.54 -7.93
N LEU A 296 -4.83 -22.36 -9.03
CA LEU A 296 -3.99 -21.19 -9.27
C LEU A 296 -4.69 -20.23 -10.23
N TYR A 297 -4.91 -19.00 -9.80
CA TYR A 297 -5.46 -17.93 -10.63
C TYR A 297 -4.31 -17.18 -11.26
N ILE A 298 -4.29 -17.12 -12.57
CA ILE A 298 -3.13 -16.71 -13.36
C ILE A 298 -3.55 -15.51 -14.22
N LEU A 299 -2.83 -14.40 -14.03
CA LEU A 299 -2.83 -13.27 -14.95
C LEU A 299 -1.89 -13.58 -16.09
N SER A 300 -2.25 -13.16 -17.29
CA SER A 300 -1.33 -13.18 -18.42
C SER A 300 -1.07 -11.78 -18.94
N ASP A 301 0.15 -11.55 -19.40
CA ASP A 301 0.57 -10.36 -20.10
C ASP A 301 0.92 -10.72 -21.54
N THR A 302 0.69 -9.81 -22.47
CA THR A 302 0.95 -10.01 -23.89
C THR A 302 1.54 -8.75 -24.53
N TRP A 303 2.16 -8.90 -25.69
CA TRP A 303 2.73 -7.79 -26.45
C TRP A 303 2.80 -8.11 -27.94
N GLU A 304 2.81 -7.04 -28.75
CA GLU A 304 3.03 -7.12 -30.19
C GLU A 304 4.41 -6.54 -30.54
N PRO A 305 5.06 -7.01 -31.62
CA PRO A 305 6.33 -6.44 -32.03
C PRO A 305 6.29 -4.91 -32.16
N ALA A 306 7.28 -4.25 -31.56
CA ALA A 306 7.38 -2.80 -31.46
C ALA A 306 6.25 -2.11 -30.65
N SER A 307 5.52 -2.85 -29.82
CA SER A 307 4.56 -2.32 -28.84
C SER A 307 5.05 -2.49 -27.39
N GLU A 308 4.47 -1.73 -26.48
CA GLU A 308 4.54 -2.01 -25.04
C GLU A 308 3.71 -3.26 -24.70
N GLY A 309 4.04 -3.89 -23.56
CA GLY A 309 3.24 -4.97 -23.00
C GLY A 309 1.91 -4.45 -22.47
N ARG A 310 0.90 -5.32 -22.51
CA ARG A 310 -0.45 -5.06 -21.99
C ARG A 310 -1.03 -6.34 -21.39
N PRO A 311 -1.98 -6.24 -20.45
CA PRO A 311 -2.61 -7.44 -19.94
C PRO A 311 -3.35 -8.23 -21.02
N GLY A 312 -3.22 -9.54 -20.97
CA GLY A 312 -3.71 -10.49 -21.96
C GLY A 312 -5.09 -11.02 -21.62
N TYR A 313 -5.15 -12.04 -20.77
CA TYR A 313 -6.35 -12.68 -20.27
C TYR A 313 -6.15 -13.18 -18.83
N PHE A 314 -7.25 -13.55 -18.17
CA PHE A 314 -7.25 -14.15 -16.85
C PHE A 314 -7.74 -15.60 -16.91
N GLY A 315 -7.05 -16.50 -16.23
CA GLY A 315 -7.42 -17.91 -16.22
C GLY A 315 -7.13 -18.62 -14.91
N VAL A 316 -7.54 -19.88 -14.86
CA VAL A 316 -7.39 -20.75 -13.69
C VAL A 316 -6.75 -22.06 -14.10
N LEU A 317 -5.73 -22.48 -13.35
CA LEU A 317 -5.14 -23.81 -13.41
C LEU A 317 -5.64 -24.62 -12.21
N ASP A 318 -6.39 -25.68 -12.48
CA ASP A 318 -6.81 -26.63 -11.45
C ASP A 318 -5.68 -27.65 -11.24
N LEU A 319 -5.17 -27.74 -10.01
CA LEU A 319 -3.99 -28.55 -9.67
C LEU A 319 -4.31 -30.06 -9.63
N GLU A 320 -5.56 -30.43 -9.35
CA GLU A 320 -6.00 -31.81 -9.31
C GLU A 320 -6.17 -32.39 -10.71
N THR A 321 -6.95 -31.69 -11.56
CA THR A 321 -7.24 -32.11 -12.93
C THR A 321 -6.15 -31.72 -13.92
N LYS A 322 -5.23 -30.84 -13.52
CA LYS A 322 -4.15 -30.26 -14.32
C LYS A 322 -4.61 -29.43 -15.52
N LYS A 323 -5.88 -29.01 -15.53
CA LYS A 323 -6.47 -28.29 -16.66
C LYS A 323 -6.39 -26.79 -16.44
N TYR A 324 -5.87 -26.10 -17.45
CA TYR A 324 -5.95 -24.65 -17.53
C TYR A 324 -7.19 -24.22 -18.32
N ARG A 325 -7.91 -23.22 -17.81
CA ARG A 325 -9.06 -22.61 -18.48
C ARG A 325 -8.95 -21.09 -18.42
N LYS A 326 -9.10 -20.43 -19.57
CA LYS A 326 -9.31 -18.98 -19.64
C LYS A 326 -10.70 -18.65 -19.10
N LEU A 327 -10.78 -17.73 -18.15
CA LEU A 327 -12.04 -17.28 -17.54
C LEU A 327 -12.54 -15.99 -18.17
N ILE A 328 -11.62 -15.06 -18.45
CA ILE A 328 -11.91 -13.79 -19.10
C ILE A 328 -10.88 -13.57 -20.20
N GLU A 329 -11.34 -13.29 -21.41
CA GLU A 329 -10.51 -12.84 -22.53
C GLU A 329 -10.36 -11.30 -22.48
N GLY A 330 -9.18 -10.78 -22.81
CA GLY A 330 -8.91 -9.34 -22.86
C GLY A 330 -8.27 -8.78 -21.58
N GLY A 331 -7.85 -7.52 -21.63
CA GLY A 331 -7.00 -6.89 -20.63
C GLY A 331 -7.60 -6.88 -19.23
N VAL A 332 -7.20 -7.84 -18.41
CA VAL A 332 -7.51 -7.92 -16.97
C VAL A 332 -6.29 -7.45 -16.22
N ILE A 333 -6.39 -6.29 -15.57
CA ILE A 333 -5.18 -5.58 -15.14
C ILE A 333 -4.72 -6.03 -13.78
N ARG A 334 -5.62 -6.14 -12.82
CA ARG A 334 -5.29 -6.57 -11.46
C ARG A 334 -6.50 -7.14 -10.77
N ALA A 335 -6.22 -7.99 -9.79
CA ALA A 335 -7.24 -8.45 -8.86
C ALA A 335 -6.88 -8.20 -7.41
N ALA A 336 -7.92 -8.13 -6.60
CA ALA A 336 -7.85 -8.40 -5.17
C ALA A 336 -8.58 -9.71 -4.89
N ILE A 337 -8.08 -10.47 -3.93
CA ILE A 337 -8.74 -11.69 -3.44
C ILE A 337 -9.18 -11.45 -2.01
N ASP A 338 -10.47 -11.58 -1.75
CA ASP A 338 -11.10 -11.51 -0.43
C ASP A 338 -11.83 -12.83 -0.16
N GLY A 339 -11.23 -13.67 0.70
CA GLY A 339 -11.76 -15.00 1.00
C GLY A 339 -11.92 -15.84 -0.27
N GLU A 340 -13.17 -16.22 -0.55
CA GLU A 340 -13.58 -17.03 -1.71
C GLU A 340 -13.88 -16.19 -2.96
N LYS A 341 -13.70 -14.87 -2.91
CA LYS A 341 -14.04 -13.93 -3.99
C LYS A 341 -12.78 -13.33 -4.61
N GLY A 342 -12.74 -13.30 -5.94
CA GLY A 342 -11.78 -12.54 -6.73
C GLY A 342 -12.45 -11.32 -7.35
N TYR A 343 -11.78 -10.18 -7.35
CA TYR A 343 -12.28 -8.94 -7.96
C TYR A 343 -11.34 -8.49 -9.07
N LEU A 344 -11.81 -8.43 -10.31
CA LEU A 344 -10.98 -8.20 -11.48
C LEU A 344 -11.39 -6.92 -12.21
N PHE A 345 -10.43 -6.04 -12.45
CA PHE A 345 -10.63 -4.89 -13.32
C PHE A 345 -10.40 -5.32 -14.77
N ALA A 346 -11.44 -5.22 -15.60
CA ALA A 346 -11.35 -5.47 -17.03
C ALA A 346 -12.23 -4.48 -17.82
N ASN A 347 -11.59 -3.76 -18.72
CA ASN A 347 -12.11 -2.61 -19.45
C ASN A 347 -12.74 -1.55 -18.52
N ASP A 348 -13.99 -1.19 -18.76
CA ASP A 348 -14.79 -0.26 -17.98
C ASP A 348 -15.50 -0.94 -16.80
N LYS A 349 -15.05 -2.14 -16.38
CA LYS A 349 -15.77 -2.98 -15.42
C LYS A 349 -14.91 -3.49 -14.27
N LEU A 350 -15.57 -3.67 -13.14
CA LEU A 350 -15.13 -4.52 -12.03
C LEU A 350 -15.95 -5.80 -12.05
N MET A 351 -15.31 -6.96 -12.18
CA MET A 351 -15.96 -8.26 -12.14
C MET A 351 -15.70 -8.96 -10.81
N ARG A 352 -16.74 -9.53 -10.21
CA ARG A 352 -16.61 -10.39 -9.04
C ARG A 352 -16.72 -11.85 -9.48
N ILE A 353 -15.73 -12.65 -9.09
CA ILE A 353 -15.63 -14.07 -9.39
C ILE A 353 -15.69 -14.88 -8.10
N ASP A 354 -16.53 -15.91 -8.10
CA ASP A 354 -16.46 -16.99 -7.11
C ASP A 354 -15.23 -17.85 -7.45
N LEU A 355 -14.25 -17.88 -6.55
CA LEU A 355 -13.01 -18.62 -6.79
C LEU A 355 -13.30 -20.14 -6.78
N GLY A 356 -14.10 -20.65 -5.85
CA GLY A 356 -14.40 -22.09 -5.77
C GLY A 356 -14.88 -22.70 -7.08
N THR A 357 -15.83 -22.02 -7.74
CA THR A 357 -16.47 -22.42 -9.01
C THR A 357 -15.83 -21.79 -10.25
N ALA A 358 -15.01 -20.75 -10.07
CA ALA A 358 -14.46 -19.91 -11.12
C ALA A 358 -15.55 -19.32 -12.04
N ALA A 359 -16.70 -18.96 -11.47
CA ALA A 359 -17.82 -18.34 -12.16
C ALA A 359 -17.84 -16.82 -11.91
N ILE A 360 -18.20 -16.04 -12.93
CA ILE A 360 -18.45 -14.60 -12.77
C ILE A 360 -19.82 -14.43 -12.10
N GLU A 361 -19.83 -13.88 -10.89
CA GLU A 361 -21.05 -13.65 -10.12
C GLU A 361 -21.70 -12.31 -10.45
N ARG A 362 -20.88 -11.26 -10.52
CA ARG A 362 -21.34 -9.86 -10.69
C ARG A 362 -20.38 -9.08 -11.56
N THR A 363 -20.90 -8.02 -12.18
CA THR A 363 -20.13 -7.08 -12.98
C THR A 363 -20.66 -5.68 -12.72
N TYR A 364 -19.78 -4.79 -12.30
CA TYR A 364 -20.08 -3.39 -12.03
C TYR A 364 -19.45 -2.53 -13.11
N SER A 365 -20.11 -1.43 -13.49
CA SER A 365 -19.50 -0.43 -14.36
C SER A 365 -18.68 0.54 -13.53
N LEU A 366 -17.48 0.89 -14.00
CA LEU A 366 -16.62 1.89 -13.36
C LEU A 366 -17.04 3.32 -13.72
N GLY A 367 -17.83 3.51 -14.78
CA GLY A 367 -18.15 4.84 -15.30
C GLY A 367 -16.98 5.56 -15.99
N PHE A 368 -15.83 4.90 -16.13
CA PHE A 368 -14.67 5.39 -16.88
C PHE A 368 -13.92 4.23 -17.55
N TYR A 369 -13.14 4.55 -18.58
CA TYR A 369 -12.32 3.57 -19.32
C TYR A 369 -10.84 3.78 -18.98
N PRO A 370 -10.24 2.94 -18.12
CA PRO A 370 -8.81 2.99 -17.85
C PRO A 370 -7.98 2.65 -19.10
N ASN A 371 -6.98 3.48 -19.41
CA ASN A 371 -5.95 3.19 -20.38
C ASN A 371 -4.91 2.24 -19.79
N TYR A 372 -5.12 0.97 -20.04
CA TYR A 372 -4.37 -0.15 -19.53
C TYR A 372 -2.89 -0.28 -19.90
N SER A 373 -2.40 0.56 -20.82
CA SER A 373 -0.97 0.68 -21.07
C SER A 373 -0.28 1.68 -20.14
N TYR A 374 -1.00 2.66 -19.60
CA TYR A 374 -0.42 3.79 -18.85
C TYR A 374 -1.03 4.02 -17.47
N ASP A 375 -2.28 3.64 -17.28
CA ASP A 375 -3.00 3.81 -16.04
C ASP A 375 -2.80 2.61 -15.12
N VAL A 376 -2.46 2.89 -13.87
CA VAL A 376 -2.32 1.87 -12.84
C VAL A 376 -3.52 1.92 -11.91
N ILE A 377 -4.34 0.89 -11.92
CA ILE A 377 -5.36 0.67 -10.90
C ILE A 377 -4.73 -0.10 -9.74
N ARG A 378 -4.92 0.38 -8.51
CA ARG A 378 -4.48 -0.31 -7.30
C ARG A 378 -5.63 -0.42 -6.33
N VAL A 379 -6.05 -1.65 -6.01
CA VAL A 379 -6.91 -1.88 -4.84
C VAL A 379 -6.06 -1.60 -3.62
N ASN A 380 -6.47 -0.57 -2.88
CA ASN A 380 -5.86 -0.19 -1.63
C ASN A 380 -6.37 -1.12 -0.54
N ARG A 381 -7.69 -1.33 -0.46
CA ARG A 381 -8.31 -2.21 0.53
C ARG A 381 -9.69 -2.69 0.17
N ILE A 382 -10.10 -3.81 0.77
CA ILE A 382 -11.48 -4.26 0.83
C ILE A 382 -11.89 -4.38 2.29
N ARG A 383 -12.97 -3.70 2.68
CA ARG A 383 -13.48 -3.70 4.06
C ARG A 383 -14.97 -3.35 4.08
N ASP A 384 -15.73 -4.04 4.94
CA ASP A 384 -17.14 -3.76 5.20
C ASP A 384 -18.01 -3.70 3.93
N GLY A 385 -17.74 -4.62 2.99
CA GLY A 385 -18.46 -4.69 1.71
C GLY A 385 -18.09 -3.58 0.72
N LYS A 386 -17.04 -2.79 0.98
CA LYS A 386 -16.55 -1.73 0.09
C LYS A 386 -15.13 -2.02 -0.38
N MET A 387 -14.85 -1.64 -1.62
CA MET A 387 -13.50 -1.66 -2.18
C MET A 387 -13.02 -0.23 -2.41
N TYR A 388 -11.85 0.08 -1.88
CA TYR A 388 -11.18 1.36 -2.07
C TYR A 388 -10.01 1.16 -3.02
N PHE A 389 -9.91 1.97 -4.05
CA PHE A 389 -8.87 1.81 -5.05
C PHE A 389 -8.40 3.15 -5.62
N GLY A 390 -7.12 3.21 -5.95
CA GLY A 390 -6.50 4.32 -6.67
C GLY A 390 -6.49 4.07 -8.18
N PHE A 391 -6.72 5.13 -8.94
CA PHE A 391 -6.50 5.19 -10.38
C PHE A 391 -5.38 6.18 -10.65
N TRP A 392 -4.24 5.68 -11.13
CA TRP A 392 -3.03 6.47 -11.33
C TRP A 392 -2.80 6.66 -12.83
N GLY A 393 -3.32 7.76 -13.36
CA GLY A 393 -3.03 8.26 -14.70
C GLY A 393 -2.26 9.58 -14.63
N PHE A 394 -2.63 10.57 -15.46
CA PHE A 394 -2.10 11.94 -15.35
C PHE A 394 -2.44 12.62 -14.01
N THR A 395 -3.53 12.19 -13.38
CA THR A 395 -3.92 12.59 -12.03
C THR A 395 -4.11 11.33 -11.19
N MET A 396 -3.84 11.45 -9.88
CA MET A 396 -4.15 10.39 -8.93
C MET A 396 -5.58 10.61 -8.43
N LYS A 397 -6.47 9.66 -8.73
CA LYS A 397 -7.85 9.66 -8.22
C LYS A 397 -8.05 8.49 -7.27
N HIS A 398 -8.87 8.70 -6.26
CA HIS A 398 -9.26 7.65 -5.32
C HIS A 398 -10.76 7.42 -5.44
N TYR A 399 -11.15 6.15 -5.46
CA TYR A 399 -12.53 5.75 -5.55
C TYR A 399 -12.87 4.78 -4.42
N VAL A 400 -14.14 4.78 -4.04
CA VAL A 400 -14.78 3.71 -3.28
C VAL A 400 -15.91 3.14 -4.11
N ILE A 401 -16.03 1.81 -4.14
CA ILE A 401 -17.18 1.11 -4.72
C ILE A 401 -17.82 0.21 -3.67
N ASP A 402 -19.14 0.31 -3.54
CA ASP A 402 -19.94 -0.60 -2.73
C ASP A 402 -20.14 -1.92 -3.49
N LEU A 403 -19.66 -3.03 -2.93
CA LEU A 403 -19.61 -4.32 -3.61
C LEU A 403 -20.96 -5.05 -3.61
N GLU A 404 -22.00 -4.48 -2.98
CA GLU A 404 -23.36 -5.01 -3.07
C GLU A 404 -24.15 -4.28 -4.17
N SER A 405 -24.21 -2.95 -4.11
CA SER A 405 -24.94 -2.11 -5.07
C SER A 405 -24.19 -1.86 -6.38
N GLY A 406 -22.86 -1.80 -6.35
CA GLY A 406 -22.03 -1.34 -7.46
C GLY A 406 -21.86 0.17 -7.55
N ASP A 407 -22.39 0.93 -6.57
CA ASP A 407 -22.29 2.38 -6.56
C ASP A 407 -20.83 2.82 -6.33
N ILE A 408 -20.34 3.72 -7.18
CA ILE A 408 -18.98 4.24 -7.17
C ILE A 408 -18.95 5.73 -6.87
N GLU A 409 -18.03 6.14 -5.99
CA GLU A 409 -17.81 7.52 -5.57
C GLU A 409 -16.30 7.87 -5.67
N GLU A 410 -15.98 9.06 -6.17
CA GLU A 410 -14.64 9.65 -6.11
C GLU A 410 -14.47 10.34 -4.75
N LEU A 411 -13.37 10.04 -4.02
CA LEU A 411 -13.10 10.47 -2.64
C LEU A 411 -12.38 11.80 -2.52
#